data_AF-A0A821A3H9-F1
#
_entry.id   AF-A0A821A3H9-F1
#
_cell.length_a   1.000
_cell.length_b   1.000
_cell.length_c   1.000
_cell.angle_alpha   90.00
_cell.angle_beta   90.00
_cell.angle_gamma   90.00
#
_symmetry.space_group_name_H-M   'P 1'
#
loop_
_entity.id
_entity.type
_entity.pdbx_description
1 polymer ?
#
loop_
_entity_poly.entity_id
_entity_poly.type
_entity_poly.pdbx_seq_one_letter_code
_entity_poly.pdbx_strand_id
1 'polypeptide(L)'
;MDAKIAALSNLRKTDWDDQLPFVTFNYNASIHSSTKQIPFEMMYGRSPVLPFDHQDTNVTLSHDSEHVKKLSQFLSQLNEQAKINITKNQDRYKQRYDENRSDPSYNIGDLVLVKTLHIRYKFDTRYEGPFRIIQIITPKTFIVQHVKKLTLYRQVTTDVLLPIFERIHSL
;
A
#
# COMPACT_ATOMS: atom_id res chain seq x y z
N MET A 1 0.34 4.98 -10.67
CA MET A 1 -0.17 4.62 -12.02
C MET A 1 -1.11 5.72 -12.49
N ASP A 2 -2.07 6.10 -11.66
CA ASP A 2 -3.11 7.11 -11.94
C ASP A 2 -2.56 8.47 -12.40
N ALA A 3 -1.48 8.96 -11.77
CA ALA A 3 -0.85 10.22 -12.19
C ALA A 3 -0.25 10.17 -13.61
N LYS A 4 0.25 9.00 -14.04
CA LYS A 4 0.78 8.81 -15.41
C LYS A 4 -0.35 8.75 -16.43
N ILE A 5 -1.45 8.06 -16.10
CA ILE A 5 -2.66 8.02 -16.94
C ILE A 5 -3.21 9.43 -17.10
N ALA A 6 -3.40 10.16 -16.00
CA ALA A 6 -3.92 11.52 -16.04
C ALA A 6 -3.03 12.53 -16.79
N ALA A 7 -1.72 12.28 -16.88
CA ALA A 7 -0.78 13.12 -17.63
C ALA A 7 -0.80 12.85 -19.14
N LEU A 8 -1.16 11.63 -19.55
CA LEU A 8 -1.22 11.23 -20.96
C LEU A 8 -2.63 11.39 -21.55
N SER A 9 -3.66 11.42 -20.70
CA SER A 9 -5.03 11.69 -21.13
C SER A 9 -5.21 13.12 -21.62
N ASN A 10 -6.21 13.32 -22.48
CA ASN A 10 -6.64 14.63 -22.94
C ASN A 10 -7.13 15.52 -21.76
N LEU A 11 -7.30 16.82 -22.04
CA LEU A 11 -7.76 17.81 -21.05
C LEU A 11 -9.07 17.43 -20.32
N ARG A 12 -9.92 16.61 -20.96
CA ARG A 12 -11.21 16.16 -20.42
C ARG A 12 -11.13 14.78 -19.75
N LYS A 13 -9.98 14.11 -19.79
CA LYS A 13 -9.71 12.77 -19.26
C LYS A 13 -10.70 11.70 -19.74
N THR A 14 -11.19 11.83 -20.96
CA THR A 14 -12.19 10.92 -21.54
C THR A 14 -11.58 9.75 -22.30
N ASP A 15 -10.29 9.80 -22.58
CA ASP A 15 -9.49 8.87 -23.40
C ASP A 15 -8.50 8.06 -22.54
N TRP A 16 -8.75 7.94 -21.24
CA TRP A 16 -7.83 7.29 -20.30
C TRP A 16 -7.65 5.80 -20.60
N ASP A 17 -8.68 5.17 -21.16
CA ASP A 17 -8.71 3.78 -21.60
C ASP A 17 -7.79 3.55 -22.81
N ASP A 18 -7.76 4.49 -23.76
CA ASP A 18 -6.83 4.45 -24.89
C ASP A 18 -5.35 4.59 -24.44
N GLN A 19 -5.11 5.32 -23.34
CA GLN A 19 -3.76 5.49 -22.79
C GLN A 19 -3.28 4.30 -21.92
N LEU A 20 -4.20 3.42 -21.52
CA LEU A 20 -3.91 2.34 -20.57
C LEU A 20 -2.85 1.34 -21.09
N PRO A 21 -2.87 0.89 -22.36
CA PRO A 21 -1.84 -0.01 -22.88
C PRO A 21 -0.44 0.61 -22.82
N PHE A 22 -0.30 1.90 -23.15
CA PHE A 22 0.98 2.61 -23.13
C PHE A 22 1.53 2.75 -21.71
N VAL A 23 0.68 3.15 -20.76
CA VAL A 23 1.07 3.27 -19.35
C VAL A 23 1.47 1.92 -18.76
N THR A 24 0.70 0.87 -19.07
CA THR A 24 0.95 -0.49 -18.58
C THR A 24 2.26 -1.03 -19.14
N PHE A 25 2.49 -0.86 -20.44
CA PHE A 25 3.74 -1.25 -21.07
C PHE A 25 4.93 -0.50 -20.48
N ASN A 26 4.85 0.83 -20.36
CA ASN A 26 5.92 1.64 -19.75
C ASN A 26 6.19 1.21 -18.31
N TYR A 27 5.15 0.91 -17.53
CA TYR A 27 5.29 0.44 -16.16
C TYR A 27 6.01 -0.93 -16.10
N ASN A 28 5.66 -1.86 -16.98
CA ASN A 28 6.28 -3.18 -17.05
C ASN A 28 7.72 -3.15 -17.61
N ALA A 29 8.02 -2.19 -18.49
CA ALA A 29 9.31 -2.01 -19.14
C ALA A 29 10.30 -1.12 -18.36
N SER A 30 9.85 -0.45 -17.29
CA SER A 30 10.69 0.42 -16.47
C SER A 30 11.20 -0.26 -15.21
N ILE A 31 12.32 0.21 -14.68
CA ILE A 31 12.83 -0.23 -13.38
C ILE A 31 11.82 0.14 -12.28
N HIS A 32 11.30 -0.87 -11.58
CA HIS A 32 10.35 -0.65 -10.51
C HIS A 32 11.06 -0.25 -9.21
N SER A 33 10.55 0.76 -8.52
CA SER A 33 11.22 1.37 -7.36
C SER A 33 11.44 0.39 -6.19
N SER A 34 10.50 -0.53 -5.97
CA SER A 34 10.52 -1.49 -4.86
C SER A 34 11.42 -2.69 -5.10
N THR A 35 11.48 -3.20 -6.34
CA THR A 35 12.28 -4.39 -6.68
C THR A 35 13.66 -4.01 -7.24
N LYS A 36 13.79 -2.78 -7.77
CA LYS A 36 14.94 -2.32 -8.57
C LYS A 36 15.19 -3.17 -9.82
N GLN A 37 14.17 -3.87 -10.29
CA GLN A 37 14.19 -4.71 -11.47
C GLN A 37 13.08 -4.30 -12.43
N ILE A 38 13.20 -4.70 -13.70
CA ILE A 38 12.19 -4.50 -14.73
C ILE A 38 11.19 -5.68 -14.65
N PRO A 39 9.89 -5.44 -14.35
CA PRO A 39 8.91 -6.53 -14.23
C PRO A 39 8.81 -7.42 -15.47
N PHE A 40 8.90 -6.83 -16.66
CA PHE A 40 8.89 -7.58 -17.92
C PHE A 40 10.06 -8.57 -18.01
N GLU A 41 11.26 -8.15 -17.64
CA GLU A 41 12.44 -9.04 -17.66
C GLU A 41 12.34 -10.15 -16.62
N MET A 42 11.83 -9.84 -15.43
CA MET A 42 11.60 -10.85 -14.40
C MET A 42 10.57 -11.91 -14.83
N MET A 43 9.58 -11.53 -15.66
CA MET A 43 8.52 -12.43 -16.11
C MET A 43 8.92 -13.23 -17.34
N TYR A 44 9.55 -12.58 -18.32
CA TYR A 44 9.82 -13.18 -19.64
C TYR A 44 11.30 -13.52 -19.86
N GLY A 45 12.20 -13.11 -18.97
CA GLY A 45 13.64 -13.39 -19.05
C GLY A 45 14.34 -12.72 -20.24
N ARG A 46 13.70 -11.73 -20.86
CA ARG A 46 14.22 -10.93 -21.98
C ARG A 46 13.81 -9.48 -21.83
N SER A 47 14.60 -8.57 -22.39
CA SER A 47 14.26 -7.16 -22.40
C SER A 47 13.03 -6.88 -23.28
N PRO A 48 12.18 -5.91 -22.92
CA PRO A 48 11.07 -5.47 -23.75
C PRO A 48 11.60 -4.87 -25.05
N VAL A 49 10.95 -5.17 -26.16
CA VAL A 49 11.30 -4.62 -27.48
C VAL A 49 10.47 -3.36 -27.70
N LEU A 50 11.13 -2.24 -27.93
CA LEU A 50 10.52 -0.94 -28.19
C LEU A 50 10.35 -0.71 -29.70
N PRO A 51 9.35 0.07 -30.14
CA PRO A 51 9.17 0.33 -31.58
C PRO A 51 10.37 0.97 -32.29
N PHE A 52 11.27 1.61 -31.54
CA PHE A 52 12.51 2.21 -32.04
C PHE A 52 13.73 1.31 -31.85
N ASP A 53 13.59 0.15 -31.21
CA ASP A 53 14.66 -0.84 -31.16
C ASP A 53 14.72 -1.50 -32.55
N HIS A 54 15.61 -1.00 -33.41
CA HIS A 54 15.97 -1.69 -34.65
C HIS A 54 16.57 -3.05 -34.29
N GLN A 55 15.79 -4.12 -34.46
CA GLN A 55 16.31 -5.49 -34.37
C GLN A 55 16.54 -6.05 -35.77
N ASP A 56 17.76 -5.88 -36.29
CA ASP A 56 18.28 -6.71 -37.37
C ASP A 56 18.68 -8.07 -36.79
N THR A 57 17.73 -8.88 -36.34
CA THR A 57 18.05 -10.25 -35.94
C THR A 57 16.89 -11.19 -36.19
N ASN A 58 17.05 -12.04 -37.21
CA ASN A 58 16.39 -13.33 -37.26
C ASN A 58 16.85 -14.13 -36.03
N VAL A 59 16.10 -14.03 -34.92
CA VAL A 59 16.36 -14.85 -33.73
C VAL A 59 15.92 -16.27 -34.06
N THR A 60 16.86 -17.07 -34.56
CA THR A 60 16.68 -18.52 -34.62
C THR A 60 16.62 -19.03 -33.19
N LEU A 61 15.43 -19.48 -32.75
CA LEU A 61 15.26 -20.14 -31.47
C LEU A 61 15.98 -21.50 -31.52
N SER A 62 17.28 -21.51 -31.27
CA SER A 62 18.03 -22.76 -31.07
C SER A 62 17.55 -23.39 -29.76
N HIS A 63 17.05 -24.62 -29.82
CA HIS A 63 16.70 -25.43 -28.64
C HIS A 63 17.97 -25.95 -27.94
N ASP A 64 18.89 -25.04 -27.62
CA ASP A 64 20.11 -25.37 -26.90
C ASP A 64 19.84 -25.49 -25.40
N SER A 65 20.11 -26.68 -24.86
CA SER A 65 20.06 -26.97 -23.41
C SER A 65 20.88 -25.96 -22.58
N GLU A 66 21.97 -25.43 -23.16
CA GLU A 66 22.80 -24.41 -22.52
C GLU A 66 22.08 -23.05 -22.40
N HIS A 67 21.27 -22.67 -23.39
CA HIS A 67 20.50 -21.43 -23.36
C HIS A 67 19.45 -21.45 -22.25
N VAL A 68 18.74 -22.58 -22.09
CA VAL A 68 17.74 -22.75 -21.02
C VAL A 68 18.39 -22.65 -19.63
N LYS A 69 19.59 -23.22 -19.46
CA LYS A 69 20.34 -23.11 -18.19
C LYS A 69 20.74 -21.67 -17.88
N LYS A 70 21.27 -20.93 -18.87
CA LYS A 70 21.64 -19.52 -18.71
C LYS A 70 20.43 -18.65 -18.37
N LEU A 71 19.30 -18.86 -19.05
CA LEU A 71 18.05 -18.15 -18.78
C LEU A 71 17.54 -18.41 -17.36
N SER A 72 17.54 -19.68 -16.93
CA SER A 72 17.12 -20.05 -15.57
C SER A 72 17.99 -19.40 -14.49
N GLN A 73 19.31 -19.41 -14.69
CA GLN A 73 20.26 -18.73 -13.79
C GLN A 73 20.00 -17.23 -13.73
N PHE A 74 19.81 -16.58 -14.88
CA PHE A 74 19.51 -15.16 -14.97
C PHE A 74 18.21 -14.79 -14.23
N LEU A 75 17.12 -15.52 -14.48
CA LEU A 75 15.85 -15.32 -13.79
C LEU A 75 15.97 -15.55 -12.28
N SER A 76 16.73 -16.56 -11.87
CA SER A 76 16.96 -16.83 -10.44
C SER A 76 17.69 -15.66 -9.77
N GLN A 77 18.72 -15.11 -10.41
CA GLN A 77 19.46 -13.95 -9.90
C GLN A 77 18.57 -12.70 -9.78
N LEU A 78 17.77 -12.42 -10.82
CA LEU A 78 16.83 -11.30 -10.79
C LEU A 78 15.83 -11.42 -9.64
N ASN A 79 15.26 -12.60 -9.45
CA ASN A 79 14.29 -12.87 -8.39
C ASN A 79 14.91 -12.76 -7.00
N GLU A 80 16.13 -13.26 -6.81
CA GLU A 80 16.85 -13.14 -5.54
C GLU A 80 17.12 -11.67 -5.21
N GLN A 81 17.62 -10.90 -6.18
CA GLN A 81 17.90 -9.48 -5.99
C GLN A 81 16.62 -8.68 -5.71
N ALA A 82 15.52 -9.00 -6.40
CA ALA A 82 14.22 -8.40 -6.15
C ALA A 82 13.73 -8.70 -4.73
N LYS A 83 13.88 -9.94 -4.25
CA LYS A 83 13.51 -10.34 -2.88
C LYS A 83 14.29 -9.55 -1.84
N ILE A 84 15.61 -9.41 -2.00
CA ILE A 84 16.45 -8.61 -1.10
C ILE A 84 15.96 -7.16 -1.05
N ASN A 85 15.66 -6.56 -2.20
CA ASN A 85 15.20 -5.18 -2.29
C ASN A 85 13.81 -4.99 -1.67
N ILE A 86 12.90 -5.95 -1.87
CA ILE A 86 11.57 -5.94 -1.24
C ILE A 86 11.73 -5.98 0.28
N THR A 87 12.50 -6.91 0.83
CA THR A 87 12.73 -7.03 2.28
C THR A 87 13.31 -5.73 2.84
N LYS A 88 14.36 -5.19 2.21
CA LYS A 88 14.98 -3.93 2.64
C LYS A 88 14.00 -2.76 2.63
N ASN A 89 13.13 -2.68 1.62
CA ASN A 89 12.10 -1.65 1.55
C ASN A 89 11.04 -1.84 2.63
N GLN A 90 10.59 -3.08 2.89
CA GLN A 90 9.66 -3.42 3.97
C GLN A 90 10.23 -3.02 5.33
N ASP A 91 11.49 -3.32 5.61
CA ASP A 91 12.17 -2.96 6.85
C ASP A 91 12.23 -1.44 7.03
N ARG A 92 12.59 -0.70 5.97
CA ARG A 92 12.59 0.77 6.01
C ARG A 92 11.20 1.35 6.25
N TYR A 93 10.16 0.77 5.63
CA TYR A 93 8.78 1.21 5.86
C TYR A 93 8.36 0.93 7.30
N LYS A 94 8.71 -0.23 7.85
CA LYS A 94 8.45 -0.58 9.24
C LYS A 94 9.15 0.39 10.21
N GLN A 95 10.44 0.65 10.01
CA GLN A 95 11.20 1.60 10.83
C GLN A 95 10.54 2.98 10.84
N ARG A 96 10.24 3.55 9.66
CA ARG A 96 9.57 4.86 9.56
C ARG A 96 8.19 4.89 10.21
N TYR A 97 7.47 3.78 10.09
CA TYR A 97 6.15 3.63 10.69
C TYR A 97 6.24 3.58 12.22
N ASP A 98 7.19 2.82 12.76
CA ASP A 98 7.41 2.63 14.19
C ASP A 98 8.02 3.90 14.84
N GLU A 99 8.89 4.64 14.14
CA GLU A 99 9.54 5.88 14.63
C GLU A 99 8.57 6.94 15.14
N ASN A 100 7.42 7.09 14.49
CA ASN A 100 6.44 8.14 14.82
C ASN A 100 5.22 7.60 15.57
N ARG A 101 5.23 6.33 15.97
CA ARG A 101 4.09 5.67 16.61
C ARG A 101 4.34 5.55 18.11
N SER A 102 3.66 6.39 18.89
CA SER A 102 3.36 6.06 20.28
C SER A 102 2.07 5.25 20.27
N ASP A 103 2.12 3.98 20.69
CA ASP A 103 0.92 3.18 20.87
C ASP A 103 0.29 3.55 22.23
N PRO A 104 -0.86 4.26 22.26
CA PRO A 104 -1.55 4.53 23.51
C PRO A 104 -2.01 3.20 24.13
N SER A 105 -1.61 2.96 25.38
CA SER A 105 -2.13 1.84 26.16
C SER A 105 -3.52 2.19 26.67
N TYR A 106 -4.51 1.38 26.31
CA TYR A 106 -5.88 1.55 26.78
C TYR A 106 -6.24 0.44 27.78
N ASN A 107 -6.97 0.83 28.82
CA ASN A 107 -7.49 -0.07 29.83
C ASN A 107 -9.01 -0.21 29.71
N ILE A 108 -9.53 -1.32 30.25
CA ILE A 108 -10.97 -1.49 30.39
C ILE A 108 -11.50 -0.36 31.27
N GLY A 109 -12.49 0.35 30.76
CA GLY A 109 -13.13 1.46 31.44
C GLY A 109 -12.74 2.84 30.93
N ASP A 110 -11.68 2.97 30.12
CA ASP A 110 -11.23 4.25 29.57
C ASP A 110 -12.27 4.84 28.61
N LEU A 111 -12.36 6.17 28.61
CA LEU A 111 -13.22 6.93 27.71
C LEU A 111 -12.46 7.31 26.44
N VAL A 112 -13.04 6.95 25.31
CA VAL A 112 -12.45 7.14 23.98
C VAL A 112 -13.47 7.69 22.99
N LEU A 113 -12.98 8.41 21.99
CA LEU A 113 -13.74 8.76 20.80
C LEU A 113 -13.39 7.80 19.67
N VAL A 114 -14.38 7.48 18.83
CA VAL A 114 -14.22 6.62 17.66
C VAL A 114 -14.29 7.47 16.41
N LYS A 115 -13.26 7.42 15.56
CA LYS A 115 -13.25 8.13 14.28
C LYS A 115 -14.39 7.63 13.38
N THR A 116 -15.22 8.54 12.89
CA THR A 116 -16.29 8.21 11.94
C THR A 116 -15.82 8.41 10.51
N LEU A 117 -16.22 7.49 9.63
CA LEU A 117 -16.04 7.63 8.18
C LEU A 117 -17.23 8.33 7.51
N HIS A 118 -18.32 8.56 8.24
CA HIS A 118 -19.53 9.19 7.75
C HIS A 118 -19.43 10.72 7.81
N ILE A 119 -18.49 11.28 7.04
CA ILE A 119 -18.34 12.73 6.87
C ILE A 119 -19.03 13.10 5.56
N ARG A 120 -20.19 13.77 5.63
CA ARG A 120 -20.91 14.25 4.44
C ARG A 120 -20.50 15.66 4.07
N TYR A 121 -20.21 16.49 5.07
CA TYR A 121 -19.86 17.89 4.90
C TYR A 121 -18.51 18.23 5.55
N LYS A 122 -17.88 19.30 5.07
CA LYS A 122 -16.53 19.74 5.50
C LYS A 122 -16.43 19.98 7.03
N PHE A 123 -17.55 20.29 7.68
CA PHE A 123 -17.65 20.63 9.11
C PHE A 123 -18.29 19.54 9.97
N ASP A 124 -18.54 18.34 9.43
CA ASP A 124 -19.07 17.24 10.25
C ASP A 124 -18.02 16.77 11.27
N THR A 125 -18.50 16.31 12.42
CA THR A 125 -17.64 15.77 13.49
C THR A 125 -16.94 14.51 13.00
N ARG A 126 -15.60 14.55 12.98
CA ARG A 126 -14.76 13.42 12.56
C ARG A 126 -14.70 12.27 13.58
N TYR A 127 -15.19 12.51 14.78
CA TYR A 127 -15.15 11.58 15.90
C TYR A 127 -16.53 11.51 16.55
N GLU A 128 -16.97 10.29 16.86
CA GLU A 128 -18.21 9.98 17.57
C GLU A 128 -17.87 9.52 18.99
N GLY A 129 -18.72 9.86 19.96
CA GLY A 129 -18.58 9.40 21.34
C GLY A 129 -19.23 10.36 22.35
N PRO A 130 -18.94 10.18 23.65
CA PRO A 130 -17.92 9.30 24.22
C PRO A 130 -18.32 7.82 24.23
N PHE A 131 -17.34 6.95 24.00
CA PHE A 131 -17.43 5.51 24.19
C PHE A 131 -16.55 5.07 25.37
N ARG A 132 -16.92 3.97 26.02
CA ARG A 132 -16.16 3.31 27.08
C ARG A 132 -15.61 1.98 26.57
N ILE A 133 -14.35 1.69 26.83
CA ILE A 133 -13.77 0.38 26.50
C ILE A 133 -14.34 -0.65 27.47
N ILE A 134 -15.01 -1.66 26.93
CA ILE A 134 -15.61 -2.76 27.73
C ILE A 134 -14.76 -4.02 27.69
N GLN A 135 -14.02 -4.25 26.60
CA GLN A 135 -13.23 -5.46 26.42
C GLN A 135 -12.03 -5.20 25.50
N ILE A 136 -10.91 -5.83 25.82
CA ILE A 136 -9.70 -5.88 24.99
C ILE A 136 -9.65 -7.27 24.34
N ILE A 137 -9.78 -7.36 23.01
CA ILE A 137 -9.70 -8.64 22.28
C ILE A 137 -8.24 -8.95 21.94
N THR A 138 -7.50 -7.92 21.52
CA THR A 138 -6.11 -8.00 21.05
C THR A 138 -5.45 -6.68 21.44
N PRO A 139 -4.11 -6.59 21.56
CA PRO A 139 -3.44 -5.32 21.88
C PRO A 139 -3.82 -4.13 20.98
N LYS A 140 -4.37 -4.38 19.78
CA LYS A 140 -4.83 -3.36 18.83
C LYS A 140 -6.33 -3.31 18.59
N THR A 141 -7.12 -4.17 19.24
CA THR A 141 -8.55 -4.34 18.94
C THR A 141 -9.38 -4.37 20.21
N PHE A 142 -10.36 -3.48 20.29
CA PHE A 142 -11.18 -3.22 21.47
C PHE A 142 -12.66 -3.29 21.13
N ILE A 143 -13.47 -3.72 22.09
CA ILE A 143 -14.93 -3.50 22.05
C ILE A 143 -15.24 -2.28 22.90
N VAL A 144 -15.97 -1.35 22.32
CA VAL A 144 -16.36 -0.09 22.94
C VAL A 144 -17.87 0.04 22.99
N GLN A 145 -18.38 0.63 24.06
CA GLN A 145 -19.81 0.88 24.29
C GLN A 145 -20.08 2.38 24.39
N HIS A 146 -21.10 2.90 23.72
CA HIS A 146 -21.44 4.31 23.81
C HIS A 146 -22.02 4.66 25.19
N VAL A 147 -21.51 5.70 25.85
CA VAL A 147 -21.87 6.04 27.24
C VAL A 147 -23.37 6.35 27.39
N LYS A 148 -23.96 7.06 26.42
CA LYS A 148 -25.41 7.40 26.45
C LYS A 148 -26.32 6.37 25.77
N LYS A 149 -25.78 5.53 24.89
CA LYS A 149 -26.56 4.62 24.04
C LYS A 149 -26.08 3.21 24.34
N LEU A 150 -26.57 2.64 25.44
CA LEU A 150 -26.03 1.40 26.00
C LEU A 150 -26.15 0.19 25.06
N THR A 151 -27.04 0.24 24.05
CA THR A 151 -27.18 -0.78 23.01
C THR A 151 -26.14 -0.66 21.89
N LEU A 152 -25.41 0.46 21.81
CA LEU A 152 -24.44 0.71 20.75
C LEU A 152 -23.05 0.23 21.17
N TYR A 153 -22.69 -0.96 20.69
CA TYR A 153 -21.36 -1.54 20.80
C TYR A 153 -20.67 -1.52 19.44
N ARG A 154 -19.35 -1.34 19.44
CA ARG A 154 -18.51 -1.46 18.23
C ARG A 154 -17.21 -2.15 18.55
N GLN A 155 -16.76 -2.99 17.64
CA GLN A 155 -15.39 -3.48 17.62
C GLN A 155 -14.54 -2.53 16.77
N VAL A 156 -13.46 -2.01 17.34
CA VAL A 156 -12.65 -0.94 16.75
C VAL A 156 -11.16 -1.20 16.99
N THR A 157 -10.31 -0.70 16.09
CA THR A 157 -8.86 -0.80 16.21
C THR A 157 -8.25 0.45 16.87
N THR A 158 -7.04 0.34 17.41
CA THR A 158 -6.29 1.47 18.02
C THR A 158 -6.23 2.69 17.10
N ASP A 159 -6.06 2.50 15.79
CA ASP A 159 -5.83 3.59 14.83
C ASP A 159 -7.08 4.48 14.60
N VAL A 160 -8.25 4.02 15.03
CA VAL A 160 -9.51 4.80 14.98
C VAL A 160 -9.95 5.31 16.36
N LEU A 161 -9.19 5.01 17.41
CA LEU A 161 -9.46 5.46 18.78
C LEU A 161 -8.69 6.74 19.09
N LEU A 162 -9.34 7.64 19.81
CA LEU A 162 -8.71 8.83 20.38
C LEU A 162 -9.01 8.87 21.88
N PRO A 163 -7.99 8.90 22.77
CA PRO A 163 -8.21 9.01 24.20
C PRO A 163 -8.86 10.36 24.53
N ILE A 164 -9.87 10.34 25.40
CA ILE A 164 -10.41 11.56 25.99
C ILE A 164 -9.54 11.88 27.19
N PHE A 165 -8.45 12.63 26.99
CA PHE A 165 -7.76 13.24 28.12
C PHE A 165 -8.67 14.32 28.68
N GLU A 166 -9.13 14.13 29.92
CA GLU A 166 -9.73 15.23 30.67
C GLU A 166 -8.69 16.35 30.73
N ARG A 167 -8.94 17.42 29.98
CA ARG A 167 -8.25 18.68 30.17
C ARG A 167 -8.74 19.19 31.52
N ILE A 168 -8.12 18.72 32.60
CA ILE A 168 -8.35 19.23 33.95
C ILE A 168 -8.07 20.72 33.85
N HIS A 169 -9.14 21.50 33.82
CA HIS A 169 -9.09 22.94 33.99
C HIS A 169 -8.60 23.18 35.42
N SER A 170 -7.29 23.30 35.60
CA SER A 170 -6.73 24.05 36.72
C SER A 170 -6.97 25.53 36.42
N LEU A 171 -8.10 26.05 36.92
CA LEU A 171 -8.26 27.46 37.26
C LEU A 171 -7.64 27.70 38.62
#